data_AF-A0A9N8J877-F1
#
_entry.id   AF-A0A9N8J877-F1
#
_cell.length_a   1.000
_cell.length_b   1.000
_cell.length_c   1.000
_cell.angle_alpha   90.00
_cell.angle_beta   90.00
_cell.angle_gamma   90.00
#
_symmetry.space_group_name_H-M   'P 1'
#
loop_
_entity.id
_entity.type
_entity.pdbx_description
1 polymer ?
#
loop_
_entity_poly.entity_id
_entity_poly.type
_entity_poly.pdbx_seq_one_letter_code
_entity_poly.pdbx_strand_id
1 'polypeptide(L)'
;MQNIFQREDCDQFINRINQLEIDSQPLWSKMSVDQMLAHCNVTYEMVYDNIHVKPNVFVRLILKLLAKNAIVSEKPYARNISYSSTIYYCRRS
;
A
#
# COMPACT_ATOMS: atom_id res chain seq x y z
N MET A 1 9.12 2.80 -19.55
CA MET A 1 8.96 2.34 -18.15
C MET A 1 9.80 3.28 -17.31
N GLN A 2 9.22 3.95 -16.31
CA GLN A 2 9.95 4.90 -15.48
C GLN A 2 10.87 4.15 -14.51
N ASN A 3 12.07 4.67 -14.29
CA ASN A 3 13.12 4.07 -13.49
C ASN A 3 13.44 4.97 -12.28
N ILE A 4 13.18 4.47 -11.08
CA ILE A 4 13.43 5.21 -9.83
C ILE A 4 14.91 5.46 -9.52
N PHE A 5 15.84 4.85 -10.27
CA PHE A 5 17.27 5.09 -10.15
C PHE A 5 17.76 6.21 -11.09
N GLN A 6 16.91 6.72 -11.98
CA GLN A 6 17.20 7.85 -12.86
C GLN A 6 16.72 9.16 -12.22
N ARG A 7 17.58 10.18 -12.26
CA ARG A 7 17.30 11.46 -11.59
C ARG A 7 16.08 12.15 -12.19
N GLU A 8 15.93 12.07 -13.50
CA GLU A 8 14.85 12.72 -14.25
C GLU A 8 13.48 12.17 -13.83
N ASP A 9 13.40 10.86 -13.62
CA ASP A 9 12.19 10.19 -13.16
C ASP A 9 11.94 10.46 -11.66
N CYS A 10 12.99 10.53 -10.83
CA CYS A 10 12.87 10.97 -9.44
C CYS A 10 12.27 12.37 -9.34
N ASP A 11 12.77 13.32 -10.12
CA ASP A 11 12.29 14.70 -10.14
C ASP A 11 10.81 14.77 -10.57
N GLN A 12 10.40 13.93 -11.53
CA GLN A 12 8.97 13.79 -11.88
C GLN A 12 8.13 13.27 -10.71
N PHE A 13 8.60 12.26 -9.96
CA PHE A 13 7.87 11.76 -8.80
C PHE A 13 7.76 12.81 -7.69
N ILE A 14 8.84 13.53 -7.41
CA ILE A 14 8.86 14.62 -6.43
C ILE A 14 7.86 15.72 -6.82
N ASN A 15 7.87 16.13 -8.08
CA ASN A 15 6.92 17.13 -8.59
C ASN A 15 5.47 16.69 -8.44
N ARG A 16 5.17 15.40 -8.66
CA ARG A 16 3.82 14.84 -8.46
C ARG A 16 3.40 14.84 -7.00
N ILE A 17 4.30 14.52 -6.08
CA ILE A 17 4.03 14.54 -4.64
C ILE A 17 3.74 15.96 -4.17
N ASN A 18 4.48 16.95 -4.66
CA ASN A 18 4.29 18.36 -4.31
C ASN A 18 2.97 18.96 -4.81
N GLN A 19 2.30 18.31 -5.78
CA GLN A 19 0.98 18.70 -6.28
C GLN A 19 -0.18 18.12 -5.45
N LEU A 20 0.11 17.27 -4.46
CA LEU A 20 -0.93 16.68 -3.62
C LEU A 20 -1.42 17.70 -2.59
N GLU A 21 -2.66 18.16 -2.76
CA GLU A 21 -3.36 19.01 -1.80
C GLU A 21 -4.39 18.21 -0.98
N ILE A 22 -4.78 18.74 0.18
CA ILE A 22 -5.77 18.11 1.08
C ILE A 22 -7.11 17.83 0.36
N ASP A 23 -7.48 18.69 -0.59
CA ASP A 23 -8.72 18.59 -1.36
C ASP A 23 -8.63 17.66 -2.58
N SER A 24 -7.48 17.01 -2.80
CA SER A 24 -7.31 16.08 -3.91
C SER A 24 -8.20 14.85 -3.75
N GLN A 25 -9.03 14.58 -4.76
CA GLN A 25 -9.93 13.42 -4.80
C GLN A 25 -9.14 12.12 -4.92
N PRO A 26 -9.27 11.17 -3.98
CA PRO A 26 -8.59 9.89 -4.06
C PRO A 26 -9.26 9.00 -5.12
N LEU A 27 -8.48 8.51 -6.07
CA LEU A 27 -8.97 7.71 -7.20
C LEU A 27 -9.04 6.21 -6.90
N TRP A 28 -8.15 5.73 -6.03
CA TRP A 28 -7.93 4.28 -5.81
C TRP A 28 -8.32 3.80 -4.42
N SER A 29 -8.49 4.70 -3.44
CA SER A 29 -8.85 4.37 -2.07
C SER A 29 -9.84 5.37 -1.50
N LYS A 30 -10.36 5.10 -0.31
CA LYS A 30 -11.17 6.06 0.48
C LYS A 30 -10.32 6.92 1.43
N MET A 31 -9.00 6.82 1.35
CA MET A 31 -8.08 7.50 2.26
C MET A 31 -7.78 8.91 1.76
N SER A 32 -7.71 9.86 2.69
CA SER A 32 -7.17 11.19 2.43
C SER A 32 -5.65 11.15 2.19
N VAL A 33 -5.08 12.23 1.64
CA VAL A 33 -3.66 12.30 1.26
C VAL A 33 -2.72 12.04 2.45
N ASP A 34 -3.04 12.59 3.62
CA ASP A 34 -2.33 12.39 4.88
C ASP A 34 -2.35 10.92 5.33
N GLN A 35 -3.50 10.25 5.24
CA GLN A 35 -3.64 8.83 5.55
C GLN A 35 -2.88 7.95 4.56
N MET A 36 -2.86 8.32 3.28
CA MET A 36 -2.10 7.62 2.24
C MET A 36 -0.58 7.73 2.48
N LEU A 37 -0.09 8.92 2.83
CA LEU A 37 1.33 9.12 3.14
C LEU A 37 1.75 8.37 4.41
N ALA A 38 0.92 8.40 5.47
CA ALA A 38 1.15 7.60 6.68
C ALA A 38 1.17 6.09 6.36
N HIS A 39 0.28 5.62 5.48
CA HIS A 39 0.22 4.22 5.07
C HIS A 39 1.51 3.74 4.38
N CYS A 40 2.13 4.57 3.54
CA CYS A 40 3.42 4.25 2.92
C CYS A 40 4.52 4.03 3.98
N ASN A 41 4.49 4.81 5.06
CA ASN A 41 5.48 4.74 6.14
C ASN A 41 5.37 3.48 7.00
N VAL A 42 4.17 2.87 7.12
CA VAL A 42 3.95 1.63 7.89
C VAL A 42 4.88 0.50 7.44
N THR A 43 5.22 0.44 6.15
CA THR A 43 6.16 -0.57 5.63
C THR A 43 7.57 -0.40 6.18
N TYR A 44 8.02 0.84 6.35
CA TYR A 44 9.31 1.15 6.94
C TYR A 44 9.32 0.87 8.45
N GLU A 45 8.23 1.21 9.16
CA GLU A 45 8.06 0.86 10.58
C GLU A 45 8.12 -0.66 10.78
N MET A 46 7.53 -1.48 9.90
CA MET A 46 7.63 -2.95 9.98
C MET A 46 9.02 -3.53 9.68
N VAL A 47 9.89 -2.78 9.01
CA VAL A 47 11.26 -3.19 8.68
C VAL A 47 12.22 -2.81 9.81
N TYR A 48 12.08 -1.59 10.34
CA TYR A 48 12.99 -1.04 11.32
C TYR A 48 12.54 -1.24 12.77
N ASP A 49 11.23 -1.32 13.03
CA ASP A 49 10.67 -1.49 14.37
C ASP A 49 10.01 -2.87 14.58
N ASN A 50 10.11 -3.39 15.80
CA ASN A 50 9.49 -4.66 16.22
C ASN A 50 8.13 -4.49 16.92
N ILE A 51 7.45 -3.37 16.68
CA ILE A 51 6.14 -3.05 17.30
C ILE A 51 4.97 -3.88 16.75
N HIS A 52 5.14 -4.50 15.57
CA HIS A 52 4.09 -5.25 14.89
C HIS A 52 4.10 -6.74 15.24
N VAL A 53 3.12 -7.19 16.02
CA VAL A 53 2.97 -8.60 16.41
C VAL A 53 2.63 -9.45 15.20
N LYS A 54 3.36 -10.57 15.01
CA LYS A 54 3.08 -11.52 13.93
C LYS A 54 1.69 -12.15 14.11
N PRO A 55 0.90 -12.31 13.03
CA PRO A 55 -0.40 -12.94 13.13
C PRO A 55 -0.24 -14.44 13.43
N ASN A 56 -1.15 -14.97 14.24
CA ASN A 56 -1.22 -16.41 14.53
C ASN A 56 -1.45 -17.23 13.26
N VAL A 57 -1.00 -18.49 13.26
CA VAL A 57 -1.03 -19.40 12.09
C VAL A 57 -2.42 -19.54 11.48
N PHE A 58 -3.47 -19.58 12.31
CA PHE A 58 -4.86 -19.65 11.86
C PHE A 58 -5.31 -18.39 11.13
N VAL A 59 -5.01 -17.21 11.68
CA VAL A 59 -5.31 -15.90 11.06
C VAL A 59 -4.55 -15.76 9.75
N ARG A 60 -3.30 -16.20 9.71
CA ARG A 60 -2.47 -16.24 8.49
C ARG A 60 -3.08 -17.11 7.40
N LEU A 61 -3.64 -18.27 7.74
CA LEU A 61 -4.28 -19.17 6.76
C LEU A 61 -5.54 -18.54 6.14
N ILE A 62 -6.40 -17.96 6.98
CA ILE A 62 -7.62 -17.28 6.52
C ILE A 62 -7.28 -16.09 5.62
N LEU A 63 -6.33 -15.26 6.04
CA LEU A 63 -5.88 -14.10 5.26
C LEU A 63 -5.31 -14.52 3.91
N LYS A 64 -4.49 -15.57 3.87
CA LYS A 64 -3.88 -16.10 2.64
C LYS A 64 -4.92 -16.62 1.66
N LEU A 65 -5.96 -17.30 2.13
CA LEU A 65 -7.01 -17.85 1.26
C LEU A 65 -7.90 -16.75 0.66
N LEU A 66 -8.27 -15.74 1.44
CA LEU A 66 -9.15 -14.66 0.98
C LEU A 66 -8.41 -13.62 0.13
N ALA A 67 -7.21 -13.21 0.53
CA ALA A 67 -6.47 -12.15 -0.16
C ALA A 67 -5.77 -12.64 -1.44
N LYS A 68 -5.30 -13.90 -1.50
CA LYS A 68 -4.56 -14.42 -2.66
C LYS A 68 -5.39 -14.39 -3.95
N ASN A 69 -6.66 -14.77 -3.89
CA ASN A 69 -7.53 -14.78 -5.06
C ASN A 69 -7.88 -13.36 -5.55
N ALA A 70 -7.90 -12.37 -4.65
CA ALA A 70 -8.14 -10.98 -4.99
C ALA A 70 -6.93 -10.29 -5.64
N ILE A 71 -5.70 -10.70 -5.27
CA ILE A 71 -4.45 -10.06 -5.71
C ILE A 71 -3.89 -10.70 -6.99
N VAL A 72 -4.07 -12.02 -7.15
CA VAL A 72 -3.48 -12.79 -8.27
C VAL A 72 -4.44 -12.90 -9.46
N SER A 73 -5.69 -12.42 -9.34
CA SER A 73 -6.62 -12.42 -10.47
C SER A 73 -6.25 -11.37 -11.51
N GLU A 74 -6.47 -11.67 -12.79
CA GLU A 74 -6.28 -10.72 -13.90
C GLU A 74 -7.35 -9.60 -13.95
N LYS A 75 -8.34 -9.65 -13.04
CA LYS A 75 -9.39 -8.63 -12.98
C LYS A 75 -8.81 -7.32 -12.45
N PRO A 76 -9.15 -6.17 -13.07
CA PRO A 76 -8.74 -4.87 -12.56
C PRO A 76 -9.29 -4.68 -11.14
N TYR A 77 -8.47 -4.10 -10.27
CA TYR A 77 -8.89 -3.76 -8.91
C TYR A 77 -10.12 -2.85 -8.93
N ALA A 78 -11.09 -3.14 -8.06
CA ALA A 78 -12.22 -2.25 -7.88
C ALA A 78 -11.75 -0.88 -7.38
N ARG A 79 -12.34 0.20 -7.91
CA ARG A 79 -12.08 1.56 -7.41
C ARG A 79 -12.65 1.71 -5.99
N ASN A 80 -11.98 2.48 -5.12
CA ASN A 80 -12.41 2.80 -3.75
C ASN A 80 -12.39 1.65 -2.74
N ILE A 81 -11.38 0.80 -2.87
CA ILE A 81 -11.07 -0.31 -1.97
C ILE A 81 -10.36 0.20 -0.70
N SER A 82 -10.87 -0.16 0.49
CA SER A 82 -10.22 0.14 1.77
C SER A 82 -9.17 -0.91 2.09
N TYR A 83 -7.96 -0.77 1.53
CA TYR A 83 -6.83 -1.64 1.84
C TYR A 83 -5.79 -0.90 2.68
N SER A 84 -5.94 -0.91 4.01
CA SER A 84 -4.95 -0.27 4.89
C SER A 84 -3.94 -1.21 5.53
N SER A 85 -4.20 -2.52 5.58
CA SER A 85 -3.36 -3.42 6.41
C SER A 85 -3.37 -4.88 5.96
N THR A 86 -4.45 -5.35 5.34
CA THR A 86 -4.64 -6.79 5.03
C THR A 86 -3.65 -7.35 3.99
N ILE A 87 -3.22 -6.53 3.01
CA ILE A 87 -2.37 -7.00 1.90
C ILE A 87 -0.93 -7.29 2.37
N TYR A 88 -0.40 -6.49 3.30
CA TYR A 88 0.98 -6.62 3.76
C TYR A 88 1.20 -7.85 4.64
N TYR A 89 0.21 -8.21 5.49
CA TYR A 89 0.25 -9.46 6.26
C TYR A 89 0.29 -10.71 5.38
N CYS A 90 -0.26 -10.65 4.17
CA CYS A 90 -0.25 -11.76 3.22
C CYS A 90 1.11 -11.93 2.49
N ARG A 91 2.00 -10.92 2.50
CA ARG A 91 3.28 -10.97 1.77
C ARG A 91 4.47 -11.39 2.63
N ARG A 92 4.36 -11.31 3.97
CA ARG A 92 5.38 -11.81 4.93
C ARG A 92 5.25 -13.32 5.21
N SER A 93 4.41 -14.03 4.45
CA SER A 93 4.09 -15.46 4.61
C SER A 93 4.62 -16.36 3.51
#